data_AF-A0A4U2XZK7-F1
#
_entry.id   AF-A0A4U2XZK7-F1
#
_cell.length_a   1.000
_cell.length_b   1.000
_cell.length_c   1.000
_cell.angle_alpha   90.00
_cell.angle_beta   90.00
_cell.angle_gamma   90.00
#
_symmetry.space_group_name_H-M   'P 1'
#
loop_
_entity.id
_entity.type
_entity.pdbx_description
1 polymer ?
#
loop_
_entity_poly.entity_id
_entity_poly.type
_entity_poly.pdbx_seq_one_letter_code
_entity_poly.pdbx_strand_id
1 'polypeptide(L)' 'MHNINEEQLTVSGTNISEVKRKNAQAGLSYNEVKEILAKNGGFGTALYSDTNSEEVKAEIDQSMRK' A
#
# COMPACT_ATOMS: atom_id res chain seq x y z
N MET A 1 14.10 34.55 2.03
CA MET A 1 12.69 34.48 1.57
C MET A 1 12.65 33.53 0.39
N HIS A 2 11.90 32.43 0.45
CA HIS A 2 11.66 31.58 -0.73
C HIS A 2 10.64 32.30 -1.62
N ASN A 3 11.04 32.68 -2.83
CA ASN A 3 10.14 33.26 -3.82
C ASN A 3 9.21 32.16 -4.32
N ILE A 4 7.96 32.15 -3.86
CA ILE A 4 6.96 31.18 -4.27
C ILE A 4 6.30 31.73 -5.52
N ASN A 5 6.58 31.15 -6.69
CA ASN A 5 5.88 31.52 -7.92
C ASN A 5 4.40 31.11 -7.80
N GLU A 6 3.48 32.02 -8.11
CA GLU A 6 2.03 31.79 -8.01
C GLU A 6 1.57 30.62 -8.89
N GLU A 7 2.26 30.35 -10.00
CA GLU A 7 2.04 29.18 -10.87
C GLU A 7 2.25 27.82 -10.19
N GLN A 8 2.90 27.79 -9.01
CA GLN A 8 3.17 26.58 -8.23
C GLN A 8 2.13 26.35 -7.12
N LEU A 9 1.15 27.25 -6.96
CA LEU A 9 0.07 27.11 -5.99
C LEU A 9 -1.16 26.49 -6.67
N THR A 10 -1.82 25.55 -6.00
CA THR A 10 -3.16 25.11 -6.42
C THR A 10 -4.19 26.21 -6.14
N VAL A 11 -5.41 26.06 -6.67
CA VAL A 11 -6.54 26.96 -6.37
C VAL A 11 -6.80 27.08 -4.86
N SER A 12 -6.51 26.02 -4.10
CA SER A 12 -6.62 26.00 -2.64
C SER A 12 -5.38 26.56 -1.92
N GLY A 13 -4.41 27.14 -2.64
CA GLY A 13 -3.17 27.71 -2.10
C GLY A 13 -2.09 26.68 -1.75
N THR A 14 -2.19 25.43 -2.22
CA THR A 14 -1.19 24.40 -1.90
C THR A 14 0.05 24.54 -2.78
N ASN A 15 1.24 24.66 -2.17
CA ASN A 15 2.50 24.67 -2.90
C ASN A 15 2.88 23.27 -3.41
N ILE A 16 2.75 23.06 -4.72
CA ILE A 16 2.98 21.75 -5.35
C ILE A 16 4.44 21.31 -5.29
N SER A 17 5.37 22.25 -5.37
CA SER A 17 6.82 21.97 -5.30
C SER A 17 7.22 21.48 -3.91
N GLU A 18 6.63 22.05 -2.86
CA GLU A 18 6.84 21.64 -1.48
C GLU A 18 6.27 20.24 -1.22
N VAL A 19 5.07 19.96 -1.73
CA VAL A 19 4.42 18.65 -1.63
C VAL A 19 5.25 17.57 -2.33
N LYS A 20 5.72 17.82 -3.56
CA LYS A 20 6.58 16.87 -4.29
C LYS A 20 7.87 16.57 -3.52
N ARG A 21 8.51 17.60 -2.96
CA ARG A 21 9.72 17.44 -2.13
C ARG A 21 9.44 16.58 -0.90
N LYS A 22 8.34 16.81 -0.20
CA LYS A 22 7.93 16.00 0.96
C LYS A 22 7.61 14.56 0.57
N ASN A 23 6.88 14.35 -0.53
CA ASN A 23 6.56 12.99 -1.00
C ASN A 23 7.83 12.21 -1.36
N ALA A 24 8.82 12.86 -1.99
CA ALA A 24 10.13 12.24 -2.25
C ALA A 24 10.90 11.90 -0.97
N GLN A 25 10.63 12.58 0.15
CA GLN A 25 11.24 12.33 1.45
C GLN A 25 10.43 11.37 2.34
N ALA A 26 9.18 11.08 2.00
CA ALA A 26 8.25 10.30 2.82
C ALA A 26 8.48 8.77 2.72
N GLY A 27 9.35 8.33 1.80
CA GLY A 27 9.60 6.91 1.55
C GLY A 27 8.59 6.31 0.58
N LEU A 28 8.47 4.98 0.60
CA LEU A 28 7.59 4.24 -0.29
C LEU A 28 6.12 4.53 0.02
N SER A 29 5.32 4.65 -1.03
CA SER A 29 3.87 4.69 -0.90
C SER A 29 3.33 3.36 -0.39
N TYR A 30 2.12 3.41 0.16
CA TYR A 30 1.40 2.21 0.61
C TYR A 30 1.32 1.12 -0.48
N ASN A 31 1.05 1.51 -1.73
CA ASN A 31 0.93 0.55 -2.83
C ASN A 31 2.28 -0.08 -3.19
N GLU A 32 3.37 0.69 -3.15
CA GLU A 32 4.72 0.16 -3.37
C GLU A 32 5.12 -0.80 -2.25
N VAL A 33 4.85 -0.46 -0.99
CA VAL A 33 5.08 -1.36 0.14
C VAL A 33 4.25 -2.63 0.00
N LYS A 34 2.96 -2.51 -0.37
CA LYS A 34 2.07 -3.65 -0.60
C LYS A 34 2.59 -4.57 -1.69
N GLU A 35 3.11 -4.02 -2.80
CA GLU A 35 3.69 -4.81 -3.88
C GLU A 35 4.97 -5.53 -3.45
N ILE A 36 5.86 -4.84 -2.72
CA ILE A 36 7.08 -5.45 -2.17
C ILE A 36 6.73 -6.58 -1.21
N LEU A 37 5.74 -6.39 -0.34
CA LEU A 37 5.26 -7.41 0.60
C LEU A 37 4.56 -8.57 -0.12
N ALA A 38 3.82 -8.31 -1.19
CA ALA A 38 3.21 -9.38 -1.99
C ALA A 38 4.26 -10.21 -2.73
N LYS A 39 5.34 -9.59 -3.21
CA LYS A 39 6.43 -10.24 -3.93
C LYS A 39 7.39 -11.00 -3.01
N ASN A 40 7.74 -10.39 -1.87
CA ASN A 40 8.84 -10.86 -1.00
C ASN A 40 8.37 -11.29 0.39
N GLY A 41 7.18 -10.89 0.83
CA GLY A 41 6.60 -11.28 2.10
C GLY A 41 6.01 -12.68 2.05
N GLY A 42 5.68 -13.23 3.22
CA GLY A 42 5.05 -14.55 3.33
C GLY A 42 6.01 -15.73 3.45
N PHE A 43 7.28 -15.58 3.07
CA PHE A 43 8.29 -16.65 3.20
C PHE A 43 8.50 -17.05 4.67
N GLY A 44 8.25 -18.31 4.98
CA GLY A 44 8.40 -18.86 6.34
C GLY A 44 7.34 -18.42 7.35
N THR A 45 6.34 -17.62 6.94
CA THR A 45 5.29 -17.13 7.85
C THR A 45 4.11 -18.08 7.99
N ALA A 46 4.05 -19.13 7.17
CA ALA A 46 3.01 -20.15 7.23
C ALA A 46 2.90 -20.81 8.63
N LEU A 47 4.00 -20.88 9.37
CA LEU A 47 4.03 -21.40 10.75
C LEU A 47 3.27 -20.51 11.75
N TYR A 48 3.13 -19.22 11.46
CA TYR A 48 2.40 -18.27 12.31
C TYR A 48 0.94 -18.10 11.88
N SER A 49 0.49 -18.84 10.86
CA SER A 49 -0.90 -18.81 10.43
C SER A 49 -1.71 -19.77 11.28
N ASP A 50 -2.72 -19.27 11.97
CA ASP A 50 -3.73 -20.09 12.65
C ASP A 50 -4.75 -20.70 11.65
N THR A 51 -4.53 -20.51 10.34
CA THR A 51 -5.46 -20.98 9.30
C THR A 51 -5.34 -22.49 9.12
N ASN A 52 -6.45 -23.22 9.33
CA ASN A 52 -6.57 -24.62 8.96
C ASN A 52 -6.94 -24.77 7.47
N SER A 53 -5.97 -25.11 6.64
CA SER A 53 -6.14 -25.24 5.19
C SER A 53 -7.22 -26.25 4.77
N GLU A 54 -7.40 -27.33 5.53
CA GLU A 54 -8.38 -28.38 5.20
C GLU A 54 -9.81 -27.90 5.45
N GLU A 55 -10.03 -27.15 6.53
CA GLU A 55 -11.31 -26.54 6.86
C GLU A 55 -11.71 -25.52 5.79
N VAL A 56 -10.81 -24.60 5.44
CA VAL A 56 -11.05 -23.58 4.40
C VAL A 56 -11.38 -24.23 3.06
N LYS A 57 -10.67 -25.30 2.69
CA LYS A 57 -10.93 -26.01 1.44
C LYS A 57 -12.32 -26.66 1.44
N ALA A 58 -12.72 -27.28 2.55
CA ALA A 58 -14.04 -27.88 2.68
C ALA A 58 -15.16 -26.83 2.58
N GLU A 59 -15.01 -25.65 3.19
CA GLU A 59 -15.97 -24.55 3.09
C GLU A 59 -16.11 -24.02 1.66
N ILE A 60 -14.99 -23.81 0.95
CA ILE A 60 -15.00 -23.36 -0.45
C ILE A 60 -15.73 -24.39 -1.31
N ASP A 61 -15.41 -25.68 -1.18
CA ASP A 61 -16.07 -26.74 -1.93
C ASP A 61 -17.56 -26.82 -1.62
N GLN A 62 -17.97 -26.56 -0.37
CA GLN A 62 -19.39 -26.52 0.01
C GLN A 62 -20.10 -25.28 -0.54
N SER A 63 -19.43 -24.13 -0.57
CA SER A 63 -19.95 -22.88 -1.15
C SER A 63 -20.16 -23.01 -2.66
N MET A 64 -19.21 -23.63 -3.38
CA MET A 64 -19.28 -23.83 -4.83
C MET A 64 -20.33 -24.87 -5.27
N ARG A 65 -20.83 -25.67 -4.33
CA ARG A 65 -21.87 -26.69 -4.56
C ARG A 65 -23.28 -26.21 -4.25
N LYS A 66 -23.45 -24.98 -3.74
CA LYS A 66 -24.74 -24.33 -3.53
C LYS A 66 -25.14 -23.51 -4.75
#